data_AF-A0A1F3T4J6-F1
#
_entry.id   AF-A0A1F3T4J6-F1
#
_cell.length_a   1.000
_cell.length_b   1.000
_cell.length_c   1.000
_cell.angle_alpha   90.00
_cell.angle_beta   90.00
_cell.angle_gamma   90.00
#
_symmetry.space_group_name_H-M   'P 1'
#
loop_
_entity.id
_entity.type
_entity.pdbx_description
1 polymer ?
#
loop_
_entity_poly.entity_id
_entity_poly.type
_entity_poly.pdbx_seq_one_letter_code
_entity_poly.pdbx_strand_id
1 'polypeptide(L)'
;MSDTDKTKKTEQKDYYFGGIKEFNLEQIETEVLNESIYLDVFAGSDLRLKKNVLPIEDALSKVLQIEGVRFEWNPEAPGAPKNGTPQAGLIAQDVAAVMPELVRADRDTGMLAVEYSKLVSYLVEAVKDLNAIVLKQEARIRALEKPDSRH
;
A
#
# COMPACT_ATOMS: atom_id res chain seq x y z
N MET A 1 -4.22 -53.65 28.02
CA MET A 1 -3.04 -52.95 28.57
C MET A 1 -1.87 -53.27 27.64
N SER A 2 -1.19 -52.36 26.97
CA SER A 2 -0.93 -50.94 27.25
C SER A 2 -0.79 -50.18 25.92
N ASP A 3 -1.48 -49.04 25.83
CA ASP A 3 -1.18 -47.94 24.91
C ASP A 3 -0.04 -47.12 25.52
N THR A 4 0.94 -46.75 24.71
CA THR A 4 1.77 -45.54 24.83
C THR A 4 2.79 -45.55 23.70
N ASP A 5 3.20 -44.47 23.07
CA ASP A 5 2.68 -43.13 22.84
C ASP A 5 3.67 -42.55 21.82
N LYS A 6 3.18 -41.92 20.76
CA LYS A 6 4.00 -41.26 19.74
C LYS A 6 4.22 -39.83 20.17
N THR A 7 5.45 -39.45 20.50
CA THR A 7 5.83 -38.03 20.53
C THR A 7 7.12 -37.79 19.78
N LYS A 8 6.97 -37.44 18.49
CA LYS A 8 8.00 -36.69 17.75
C LYS A 8 8.13 -35.33 18.42
N LYS A 9 9.25 -35.10 19.10
CA LYS A 9 9.66 -33.78 19.58
C LYS A 9 9.84 -32.88 18.35
N THR A 10 8.89 -32.00 18.10
CA THR A 10 9.03 -30.90 17.13
C THR A 10 9.99 -29.90 17.75
N GLU A 11 11.18 -29.72 17.17
CA GLU A 11 12.07 -28.63 17.54
C GLU A 11 11.37 -27.31 17.25
N GLN A 12 10.94 -26.63 18.32
CA GLN A 12 10.37 -25.30 18.28
C GLN A 12 11.51 -24.34 17.92
N LYS A 13 11.50 -23.84 16.68
CA LYS A 13 12.43 -22.78 16.27
C LYS A 13 12.02 -21.49 16.97
N ASP A 14 12.92 -20.92 17.76
CA ASP A 14 12.73 -19.64 18.42
C ASP A 14 12.51 -18.55 17.37
N TYR A 15 11.28 -18.05 17.27
CA TYR A 15 10.91 -16.98 16.34
C TYR A 15 11.06 -15.65 17.07
N TYR A 16 11.97 -14.80 16.59
CA TYR A 16 12.27 -13.50 17.17
C TYR A 16 11.48 -12.41 16.44
N PHE A 17 10.45 -11.86 17.09
CA PHE A 17 9.80 -10.62 16.67
C PHE A 17 9.94 -9.61 17.82
N GLY A 18 10.68 -8.52 17.60
CA GLY A 18 10.77 -7.39 18.54
C GLY A 18 11.29 -7.69 19.96
N GLY A 19 11.91 -8.85 20.22
CA GLY A 19 12.45 -9.21 21.54
C GLY A 19 11.46 -9.87 22.51
N ILE A 20 10.26 -10.24 22.06
CA ILE A 20 9.26 -10.93 22.89
C ILE A 20 9.48 -12.45 22.77
N LYS A 21 9.63 -13.14 23.92
CA LYS A 21 9.97 -14.57 23.99
C LYS A 21 8.79 -15.51 24.24
N GLU A 22 7.63 -15.01 24.69
CA GLU A 22 6.45 -15.85 24.91
C GLU A 22 5.19 -15.13 24.39
N PHE A 23 4.37 -15.86 23.63
CA PHE A 23 3.14 -15.36 23.05
C PHE A 23 1.98 -15.53 24.04
N ASN A 24 1.53 -14.45 24.66
CA ASN A 24 0.16 -14.37 25.18
C ASN A 24 -0.73 -13.84 24.06
N LEU A 25 -1.77 -14.59 23.67
CA LEU A 25 -2.75 -14.18 22.67
C LEU A 25 -3.37 -12.80 22.97
N GLU A 26 -3.64 -12.52 24.25
CA GLU A 26 -4.20 -11.25 24.70
C GLU A 26 -3.18 -10.11 24.56
N GLN A 27 -1.88 -10.37 24.75
CA GLN A 27 -0.82 -9.40 24.50
C GLN A 27 -0.56 -9.20 23.02
N ILE A 28 -0.62 -10.26 22.19
CA ILE A 28 -0.55 -10.14 20.73
C ILE A 28 -1.72 -9.27 20.24
N GLU A 29 -2.94 -9.55 20.67
CA GLU A 29 -4.10 -8.72 20.34
C GLU A 29 -3.88 -7.28 20.80
N THR A 30 -3.36 -7.07 22.01
CA THR A 30 -3.04 -5.74 22.56
C THR A 30 -1.79 -5.09 21.94
N GLU A 31 -1.01 -5.75 21.11
CA GLU A 31 0.19 -5.15 20.48
C GLU A 31 -0.02 -4.99 18.96
N VAL A 32 -0.79 -5.91 18.36
CA VAL A 32 -1.20 -5.90 16.96
C VAL A 32 -2.39 -4.96 16.74
N LEU A 33 -3.41 -5.02 17.60
CA LEU A 33 -4.63 -4.21 17.46
C LEU A 33 -4.48 -2.79 18.03
N ASN A 34 -3.38 -2.52 18.73
CA ASN A 34 -3.15 -1.25 19.38
C ASN A 34 -2.28 -0.38 18.48
N GLU A 35 -2.99 0.38 17.66
CA GLU A 35 -2.52 1.57 16.95
C GLU A 35 -1.69 1.43 15.66
N SER A 36 -1.33 0.26 15.13
CA SER A 36 -0.73 0.23 13.77
C SER A 36 -0.88 -1.04 12.95
N ILE A 37 -1.47 -2.13 13.48
CA ILE A 37 -1.58 -3.39 12.73
C ILE A 37 -3.01 -3.95 12.86
N TYR A 38 -4.01 -3.14 12.49
CA TYR A 38 -5.08 -3.75 11.70
C TYR A 38 -4.38 -4.24 10.43
N LEU A 39 -4.11 -5.54 10.33
CA LEU A 39 -3.61 -6.12 9.08
C LEU A 39 -4.52 -5.58 7.97
N ASP A 40 -3.92 -4.84 7.03
CA ASP A 40 -4.58 -4.21 5.87
C ASP A 40 -5.39 -5.19 5.00
N VAL A 41 -5.34 -6.46 5.36
CA VAL A 41 -6.18 -7.54 4.84
C VAL A 41 -7.67 -7.27 5.11
N PHE A 42 -8.05 -6.62 6.23
CA PHE A 42 -9.45 -6.25 6.53
C PHE A 42 -9.58 -4.91 7.28
N ALA A 43 -9.28 -3.77 6.65
CA ALA A 43 -9.48 -2.46 7.26
C ALA A 43 -10.98 -2.04 7.28
N GLY A 44 -11.49 -1.60 8.44
CA GLY A 44 -12.84 -1.06 8.56
C GLY A 44 -13.02 0.23 7.73
N SER A 45 -13.97 0.25 6.79
CA SER A 45 -14.17 1.37 5.85
C SER A 45 -15.60 1.97 5.86
N ASP A 46 -16.43 1.55 6.82
CA ASP A 46 -17.81 2.05 6.99
C ASP A 46 -17.84 3.57 7.23
N LEU A 47 -18.80 4.26 6.62
CA LEU A 47 -18.95 5.72 6.71
C LEU A 47 -19.09 6.20 8.18
N ARG A 48 -19.71 5.40 9.05
CA ARG A 48 -19.88 5.72 10.48
C ARG A 48 -18.55 5.79 11.25
N LEU A 49 -17.49 5.21 10.70
CA LEU A 49 -16.14 5.27 11.25
C LEU A 49 -15.35 6.48 10.75
N LYS A 50 -15.93 7.31 9.87
CA LYS A 50 -15.27 8.44 9.20
C LYS A 50 -15.94 9.75 9.57
N LYS A 51 -15.14 10.81 9.67
CA LYS A 51 -15.59 12.20 9.83
C LYS A 51 -14.87 13.07 8.81
N ASN A 52 -15.47 14.19 8.42
CA ASN A 52 -14.89 15.16 7.47
C ASN A 52 -14.46 14.49 6.14
N VAL A 53 -15.35 13.70 5.54
CA VAL A 53 -15.08 13.02 4.26
C VAL A 53 -15.07 14.05 3.13
N LEU A 54 -13.91 14.25 2.52
CA LEU A 54 -13.68 15.16 1.39
C LEU A 54 -13.25 14.35 0.16
N PRO A 55 -13.52 14.85 -1.06
CA PRO A 55 -13.01 14.23 -2.28
C PRO A 55 -11.48 14.27 -2.32
N ILE A 56 -10.87 13.29 -3.00
CA ILE A 56 -9.44 13.35 -3.35
C ILE A 56 -9.33 14.21 -4.60
N GLU A 57 -8.65 15.34 -4.48
CA GLU A 57 -8.44 16.29 -5.57
C GLU A 57 -7.09 16.05 -6.26
N ASP A 58 -7.05 16.34 -7.56
CA ASP A 58 -5.88 16.25 -8.44
C ASP A 58 -5.20 14.87 -8.46
N ALA A 59 -5.99 13.80 -8.29
CA ALA A 59 -5.48 12.45 -8.15
C ALA A 59 -4.65 12.02 -9.38
N LEU A 60 -5.17 12.24 -10.59
CA LEU A 60 -4.42 11.92 -11.81
C LEU A 60 -3.11 12.72 -11.92
N SER A 61 -3.15 14.02 -11.62
CA SER A 61 -1.96 14.87 -11.69
C SER A 61 -0.88 14.45 -10.68
N LYS A 62 -1.27 14.02 -9.48
CA LYS A 62 -0.34 13.49 -8.47
C LYS A 62 0.26 12.16 -8.90
N VAL A 63 -0.56 11.23 -9.36
CA VAL A 63 -0.10 9.90 -9.81
C VAL A 63 0.86 10.02 -11.00
N LEU A 64 0.60 10.93 -11.94
CA LEU A 64 1.47 11.16 -13.11
C LEU A 64 2.86 11.73 -12.77
N GLN A 65 3.08 12.23 -11.55
CA GLN A 65 4.39 12.72 -11.09
C GLN A 65 5.23 11.63 -10.43
N ILE A 66 4.68 10.43 -10.22
CA ILE A 66 5.36 9.32 -9.55
C ILE A 66 5.72 8.26 -10.59
N GLU A 67 6.94 7.74 -10.51
CA GLU A 67 7.40 6.69 -11.40
C GLU A 67 7.27 5.30 -10.77
N GLY A 68 6.69 4.36 -11.53
CA GLY A 68 6.74 2.94 -11.21
C GLY A 68 8.09 2.36 -11.61
N VAL A 69 8.81 1.79 -10.64
CA VAL A 69 10.18 1.30 -10.85
C VAL A 69 10.26 -0.22 -10.67
N ARG A 70 11.27 -0.82 -11.29
CA ARG A 70 11.74 -2.18 -10.98
C ARG A 70 13.03 -2.08 -10.17
N PHE A 71 13.16 -2.87 -9.13
CA PHE A 71 14.31 -2.81 -8.24
C PHE A 71 14.67 -4.18 -7.67
N GLU A 72 15.88 -4.30 -7.16
CA GLU A 72 16.30 -5.37 -6.27
C GLU A 72 16.63 -4.75 -4.91
N TRP A 73 16.42 -5.49 -3.83
CA TRP A 73 16.75 -5.01 -2.50
C TRP A 73 18.26 -4.86 -2.35
N ASN A 74 18.70 -3.75 -1.76
CA ASN A 74 20.10 -3.60 -1.35
C ASN A 74 20.35 -4.52 -0.13
N PRO A 75 21.16 -5.59 -0.25
CA PRO A 75 21.37 -6.54 0.84
C PRO A 75 22.14 -5.95 2.03
N GLU A 76 22.79 -4.80 1.84
CA GLU A 76 23.50 -4.05 2.89
C GLU A 76 22.57 -3.11 3.67
N ALA A 77 21.37 -2.81 3.15
CA ALA A 77 20.44 -1.92 3.82
C ALA A 77 19.79 -2.60 5.04
N PRO A 78 19.74 -1.93 6.20
CA PRO A 78 19.01 -2.41 7.38
C PRO A 78 17.57 -2.80 7.05
N GLY A 79 17.13 -3.99 7.48
CA GLY A 79 15.76 -4.46 7.30
C GLY A 79 15.40 -4.92 5.88
N ALA A 80 16.28 -4.77 4.90
CA ALA A 80 16.01 -5.21 3.54
C ALA A 80 16.05 -6.75 3.43
N PRO A 81 15.11 -7.36 2.68
CA PRO A 81 15.21 -8.74 2.25
C PRO A 81 16.55 -9.01 1.56
N LYS A 82 17.20 -10.11 1.93
CA LYS A 82 18.49 -10.53 1.36
C LYS A 82 18.35 -11.37 0.09
N ASN A 83 17.18 -11.32 -0.55
CA ASN A 83 16.95 -12.01 -1.82
C ASN A 83 17.16 -11.02 -2.98
N GLY A 84 18.02 -11.37 -3.93
CA GLY A 84 18.22 -10.60 -5.16
C GLY A 84 17.07 -10.79 -6.16
N THR A 85 15.84 -11.00 -5.68
CA THR A 85 14.68 -11.25 -6.54
C THR A 85 14.14 -9.90 -7.03
N PRO A 86 14.10 -9.65 -8.35
CA PRO A 86 13.54 -8.41 -8.87
C PRO A 86 12.10 -8.19 -8.41
N GLN A 87 11.83 -6.98 -7.92
CA GLN A 87 10.54 -6.48 -7.49
C GLN A 87 10.09 -5.31 -8.38
N ALA A 88 8.84 -4.92 -8.24
CA ALA A 88 8.31 -3.68 -8.77
C ALA A 88 7.64 -2.88 -7.65
N GLY A 89 7.74 -1.56 -7.70
CA GLY A 89 7.19 -0.68 -6.67
C GLY A 89 7.47 0.78 -6.98
N LEU A 90 7.54 1.58 -5.92
CA LEU A 90 7.73 3.02 -5.97
C LEU A 90 8.94 3.44 -5.14
N ILE A 91 9.52 4.58 -5.48
CA ILE A 91 10.52 5.25 -4.64
C ILE A 91 9.78 6.11 -3.62
N ALA A 92 10.04 5.86 -2.33
CA ALA A 92 9.33 6.53 -1.24
C ALA A 92 9.56 8.06 -1.24
N GLN A 93 10.74 8.51 -1.68
CA GLN A 93 11.09 9.93 -1.78
C GLN A 93 10.26 10.65 -2.85
N ASP A 94 10.01 10.01 -4.00
CA ASP A 94 9.18 10.57 -5.06
C ASP A 94 7.73 10.70 -4.59
N VAL A 95 7.23 9.68 -3.89
CA VAL A 95 5.90 9.73 -3.27
C VAL A 95 5.85 10.83 -2.21
N ALA A 96 6.88 10.98 -1.36
CA ALA A 96 6.90 12.00 -0.31
C ALA A 96 6.89 13.43 -0.86
N ALA A 97 7.47 13.66 -2.04
CA ALA A 97 7.46 14.97 -2.69
C ALA A 97 6.07 15.39 -3.19
N VAL A 98 5.20 14.42 -3.53
CA VAL A 98 3.90 14.68 -4.15
C VAL A 98 2.73 14.44 -3.20
N MET A 99 2.83 13.39 -2.37
CA MET A 99 1.81 12.91 -1.43
C MET A 99 2.47 12.51 -0.09
N PRO A 100 2.99 13.48 0.68
CA PRO A 100 3.69 13.21 1.95
C PRO A 100 2.84 12.44 2.96
N GLU A 101 1.51 12.55 2.90
CA GLU A 101 0.55 11.83 3.74
C GLU A 101 0.52 10.30 3.50
N LEU A 102 1.12 9.84 2.40
CA LEU A 102 1.25 8.43 2.04
C LEU A 102 2.61 7.84 2.42
N VAL A 103 3.46 8.60 3.11
CA VAL A 103 4.81 8.16 3.48
C VAL A 103 5.00 8.27 4.98
N ARG A 104 5.58 7.22 5.58
CA ARG A 104 6.05 7.24 6.96
C ARG A 104 7.55 7.14 7.02
N ALA A 105 8.14 7.82 7.98
CA ALA A 105 9.54 7.65 8.34
C ALA A 105 9.64 6.74 9.57
N ASP A 106 10.52 5.76 9.51
CA ASP A 106 10.94 5.02 10.68
C ASP A 106 11.66 5.97 11.66
N ARG A 107 11.34 5.87 12.95
CA ARG A 107 11.82 6.83 13.96
C ARG A 107 13.31 6.72 14.23
N ASP A 108 13.86 5.51 14.14
CA ASP A 108 15.24 5.23 14.53
C ASP A 108 16.21 5.36 13.34
N THR A 109 15.78 4.91 12.16
CA THR A 109 16.61 4.88 10.94
C THR A 109 16.34 6.03 9.98
N GLY A 110 15.19 6.70 10.11
CA GLY A 110 14.74 7.73 9.16
C GLY A 110 14.36 7.17 7.77
N MET A 111 14.34 5.84 7.60
CA MET A 111 13.96 5.22 6.33
C MET A 111 12.48 5.47 6.02
N LEU A 112 12.20 5.79 4.76
CA LEU A 112 10.85 6.07 4.30
C LEU A 112 10.15 4.81 3.81
N ALA A 113 8.87 4.65 4.16
CA ALA A 113 8.00 3.59 3.73
C ALA A 113 6.70 4.16 3.16
N VAL A 114 6.22 3.59 2.06
CA VAL A 114 4.96 4.00 1.40
C VAL A 114 3.77 3.23 1.97
N GLU A 115 2.69 3.95 2.30
CA GLU A 115 1.40 3.36 2.67
C GLU A 115 0.59 2.99 1.42
N TYR A 116 0.95 1.84 0.81
CA TYR A 116 0.37 1.38 -0.46
C TYR A 116 -1.17 1.23 -0.45
N SER A 117 -1.79 0.90 0.70
CA SER A 117 -3.25 0.78 0.79
C SER A 117 -3.97 2.11 0.62
N LYS A 118 -3.41 3.19 1.16
CA LYS A 118 -3.95 4.54 0.95
C LYS A 118 -3.78 4.99 -0.49
N LEU A 119 -2.65 4.64 -1.14
CA LEU A 119 -2.40 4.95 -2.55
C LEU A 119 -3.50 4.41 -3.47
N VAL A 120 -4.12 3.26 -3.15
CA VAL A 120 -5.24 2.70 -3.93
C VAL A 120 -6.38 3.70 -4.09
N SER A 121 -6.69 4.49 -3.06
CA SER A 121 -7.77 5.48 -3.14
C SER A 121 -7.47 6.59 -4.15
N TYR A 122 -6.20 6.99 -4.27
CA TYR A 122 -5.74 7.95 -5.28
C TYR A 122 -5.78 7.34 -6.69
N LEU A 123 -5.39 6.08 -6.84
CA LEU A 123 -5.47 5.38 -8.12
C LEU A 123 -6.92 5.26 -8.62
N VAL A 124 -7.88 5.02 -7.72
CA VAL A 124 -9.32 4.99 -8.06
C VAL A 124 -9.78 6.34 -8.64
N GLU A 125 -9.46 7.45 -7.99
CA GLU A 125 -9.84 8.78 -8.51
C GLU A 125 -9.04 9.15 -9.78
N ALA A 126 -7.77 8.78 -9.88
CA ALA A 126 -6.97 9.00 -11.09
C ALA A 126 -7.56 8.29 -12.32
N VAL A 127 -8.08 7.07 -12.16
CA VAL A 127 -8.78 6.36 -13.25
C VAL A 127 -10.08 7.07 -13.64
N LYS A 128 -10.84 7.60 -12.68
CA LYS A 128 -12.05 8.38 -12.96
C LYS A 128 -11.74 9.67 -13.70
N ASP A 129 -10.72 10.40 -13.25
CA ASP A 129 -10.20 11.59 -13.92
C ASP A 129 -9.80 11.29 -15.36
N LEU A 130 -9.03 10.22 -15.57
CA LEU A 130 -8.60 9.79 -16.90
C LEU A 130 -9.81 9.44 -17.78
N ASN A 131 -10.79 8.70 -17.26
CA ASN A 131 -12.00 8.37 -17.99
C ASN A 131 -12.81 9.62 -18.38
N ALA A 132 -12.90 10.62 -17.48
CA ALA A 132 -13.56 11.88 -17.79
C ALA A 132 -12.85 12.63 -18.93
N ILE A 133 -11.51 12.62 -18.95
CA ILE A 133 -10.72 13.18 -20.05
C ILE A 133 -10.98 12.43 -21.36
N VAL A 134 -11.02 11.09 -21.35
CA VAL A 134 -11.31 10.26 -22.53
C VAL A 134 -12.69 10.60 -23.10
N LEU A 135 -13.73 10.64 -22.27
CA LEU A 135 -15.09 10.98 -22.72
C LEU A 135 -15.17 12.39 -23.31
N LYS A 136 -14.48 13.35 -22.70
CA LYS A 136 -14.39 14.72 -23.22
C LYS A 136 -13.69 14.77 -24.59
N GLN A 137 -12.62 13.99 -24.76
CA GLN A 137 -11.89 13.90 -26.02
C GLN A 137 -12.74 13.23 -27.11
N GLU A 138 -13.43 12.13 -26.80
CA GLU A 138 -14.35 11.48 -27.75
C GLU A 138 -15.46 12.42 -28.23
N ALA A 139 -16.08 13.17 -27.33
CA ALA A 139 -17.11 14.13 -27.68
C ALA A 139 -16.58 15.21 -28.66
N ARG A 140 -15.33 15.66 -28.43
CA ARG A 140 -14.67 16.62 -29.32
C ARG A 140 -14.37 16.01 -30.69
N ILE A 141 -13.87 14.78 -30.73
CA ILE A 141 -13.60 14.08 -32.00
C ILE A 141 -14.90 13.94 -32.81
N ARG A 142 -15.98 13.45 -32.19
CA ARG A 142 -17.29 13.33 -32.87
C ARG A 142 -17.83 14.66 -33.39
N ALA A 143 -17.58 15.77 -32.68
CA ALA A 143 -17.99 17.09 -33.13
C ALA A 143 -17.19 17.56 -34.36
N LEU A 144 -15.91 17.20 -34.44
CA LEU A 144 -15.02 17.55 -35.55
C LEU A 144 -15.19 16.64 -36.78
N GLU A 145 -15.60 15.39 -36.57
CA GLU A 145 -15.81 14.41 -37.64
C GLU A 145 -17.15 14.57 -38.38
N LYS A 146 -18.11 15.33 -37.83
CA LYS A 146 -19.32 15.67 -38.57
C LYS A 146 -18.92 16.53 -39.77
N PRO A 147 -19.14 16.08 -41.03
CA PRO A 147 -18.84 16.90 -42.19
C PRO A 147 -19.67 18.18 -42.10
N ASP A 148 -19.02 19.32 -42.32
CA ASP A 148 -19.71 20.61 -42.47
C ASP A 148 -20.78 20.40 -43.55
N SER A 149 -22.04 20.41 -43.13
CA SER A 149 -23.18 20.02 -43.96
C SER A 149 -23.54 21.11 -44.97
N ARG A 150 -22.53 21.88 -45.39
CA ARG A 150 -22.61 23.03 -46.28
C ARG A 150 -21.87 22.72 -47.58
N HIS A 151 -22.41 21.81 -48.37
CA HIS A 151 -22.23 21.81 -49.83
C HIS A 151 -23.56 21.44 -50.49
#